data_AF-A0A932NF34-F1
#
_entry.id   AF-A0A932NF34-F1
#
_cell.length_a   1.000
_cell.length_b   1.000
_cell.length_c   1.000
_cell.angle_alpha   90.00
_cell.angle_beta   90.00
_cell.angle_gamma   90.00
#
_symmetry.space_group_name_H-M   'P 1'
#
loop_
_entity.id
_entity.type
_entity.pdbx_description
1 polymer ?
#
loop_
_entity_poly.entity_id
_entity_poly.type
_entity_poly.pdbx_seq_one_letter_code
_entity_poly.pdbx_strand_id
1 'polypeptide(L)'
;PNASMPDPLAIQIGSIVSTGLEGPTANMGMAFTDPNTFYNIVNDKTDSSISQRAGQELAFIRKVGQQIEKFADPVKNAAAKATNKSTLYPTAKTNLLADQLKIVAQLIAGGLKTRIYLVNLGGFDTHARQVNGDASVGILSHGSLLNQLSVGITAFQDDLKLLGIQDRVMGMTFSEFGRRIKSNDSGGTDHGAAAPMFVFGTNVQPGILGSNPIIPAKPTSEDNIPMQYDFRSVYASILKDWFCASETSLKKALFKDFQMLPIIKGTTGVDELGNPTGVALLGNSPNPFGGSTTIRFRSGGSHLQIKIFDNTGRDIATLVDRSLPQGEHEVTFDASSLTSGNYYCRLQSGVFQEMKPMLIVR
;
A
#
# COMPACT_ATOMS: atom_id res chain seq x y z
N PRO A 1 15.87 -1.37 18.94
CA PRO A 1 17.13 -0.59 19.09
C PRO A 1 18.37 -1.50 19.19
N ASN A 2 19.47 -1.09 18.57
CA ASN A 2 20.81 -1.65 18.78
C ASN A 2 21.83 -0.51 18.71
N ALA A 3 23.13 -0.81 18.90
CA ALA A 3 24.18 0.22 18.90
C ALA A 3 24.23 1.05 17.61
N SER A 4 23.78 0.51 16.47
CA SER A 4 23.76 1.18 15.16
C SER A 4 22.45 1.89 14.85
N MET A 5 21.34 1.54 15.53
CA MET A 5 20.02 2.14 15.37
C MET A 5 19.37 2.29 16.76
N PRO A 6 19.68 3.38 17.47
CA PRO A 6 19.16 3.61 18.82
C PRO A 6 17.66 3.95 18.84
N ASP A 7 17.14 4.53 17.76
CA ASP A 7 15.73 4.93 17.64
C ASP A 7 14.83 3.74 17.24
N PRO A 8 13.51 3.79 17.49
CA PRO A 8 12.57 2.80 16.95
C PRO A 8 12.69 2.71 15.42
N LEU A 9 12.66 1.50 14.86
CA LEU A 9 12.70 1.32 13.41
C LEU A 9 11.42 1.86 12.76
N ALA A 10 10.27 1.50 13.36
CA ALA A 10 8.96 1.94 12.96
C ALA A 10 8.13 2.42 14.16
N ILE A 11 7.29 3.44 13.92
CA ILE A 11 6.35 3.97 14.90
C ILE A 11 4.95 3.94 14.29
N GLN A 12 3.98 3.43 15.04
CA GLN A 12 2.57 3.60 14.77
C GLN A 12 1.99 4.65 15.73
N ILE A 13 1.31 5.65 15.19
CA ILE A 13 0.51 6.54 16.03
C ILE A 13 -0.83 5.85 16.29
N GLY A 14 -1.08 5.50 17.56
CA GLY A 14 -2.21 4.68 17.99
C GLY A 14 -1.88 3.82 19.22
N SER A 15 -2.80 2.91 19.57
CA SER A 15 -2.67 2.04 20.76
C SER A 15 -2.24 0.60 20.45
N ILE A 16 -2.29 0.19 19.18
CA ILE A 16 -1.99 -1.18 18.74
C ILE A 16 -0.93 -1.09 17.65
N VAL A 17 0.03 -2.02 17.63
CA VAL A 17 1.01 -2.11 16.55
C VAL A 17 0.45 -2.96 15.41
N SER A 18 0.49 -2.43 14.20
CA SER A 18 -0.04 -3.05 13.00
C SER A 18 0.75 -4.30 12.63
N THR A 19 0.05 -5.27 12.07
CA THR A 19 0.63 -6.44 11.39
C THR A 19 1.49 -6.03 10.20
N GLY A 20 1.27 -4.85 9.61
CA GLY A 20 2.13 -4.26 8.58
C GLY A 20 3.54 -3.93 9.06
N LEU A 21 3.80 -3.94 10.38
CA LEU A 21 5.11 -3.75 10.99
C LEU A 21 5.71 -5.07 11.55
N GLU A 22 5.11 -6.22 11.22
CA GLU A 22 5.59 -7.53 11.67
C GLU A 22 6.91 -7.90 10.97
N GLY A 23 7.91 -8.29 11.75
CA GLY A 23 9.18 -8.83 11.24
C GLY A 23 9.20 -10.35 11.28
N PRO A 24 10.27 -10.99 10.77
CA PRO A 24 10.37 -12.45 10.72
C PRO A 24 10.32 -13.17 12.08
N THR A 25 10.63 -12.45 13.17
CA THR A 25 10.74 -13.02 14.53
C THR A 25 9.90 -12.31 15.58
N ALA A 26 9.50 -11.07 15.33
CA ALA A 26 8.73 -10.23 16.23
C ALA A 26 8.29 -8.95 15.49
N ASN A 27 7.31 -8.26 16.07
CA ASN A 27 6.92 -6.94 15.61
C ASN A 27 8.09 -5.94 15.72
N MET A 28 8.29 -5.16 14.66
CA MET A 28 9.40 -4.20 14.54
C MET A 28 8.99 -2.77 14.87
N GLY A 29 7.69 -2.55 15.13
CA GLY A 29 7.08 -1.27 15.42
C GLY A 29 6.81 -1.04 16.91
N MET A 30 6.53 0.22 17.23
CA MET A 30 6.09 0.68 18.54
C MET A 30 4.85 1.55 18.38
N ALA A 31 3.87 1.45 19.28
CA ALA A 31 2.64 2.23 19.22
C ALA A 31 2.52 3.23 20.39
N PHE A 32 2.11 4.46 20.11
CA PHE A 32 1.67 5.44 21.12
C PHE A 32 0.72 6.49 20.52
N THR A 33 -0.09 7.12 21.37
CA THR A 33 -1.06 8.15 20.95
C THR A 33 -0.58 9.58 21.18
N ASP A 34 0.29 9.82 22.16
CA ASP A 34 0.89 11.11 22.45
C ASP A 34 2.33 10.92 22.98
N PRO A 35 3.33 11.62 22.41
CA PRO A 35 4.71 11.50 22.86
C PRO A 35 4.94 11.97 24.31
N ASN A 36 4.07 12.83 24.87
CA ASN A 36 4.23 13.41 26.21
C ASN A 36 3.67 12.53 27.34
N THR A 37 2.60 11.78 27.08
CA THR A 37 1.90 10.95 28.09
C THR A 37 2.42 9.53 28.21
N PHE A 38 3.60 9.24 27.65
CA PHE A 38 4.19 7.91 27.67
C PHE A 38 4.66 7.52 29.09
N TYR A 39 3.92 6.62 29.75
CA TYR A 39 4.11 6.20 31.15
C TYR A 39 4.69 4.79 31.33
N ASN A 40 5.52 4.71 32.38
CA ASN A 40 6.28 3.62 32.98
C ASN A 40 5.66 2.22 32.93
N ILE A 41 6.39 1.28 32.32
CA ILE A 41 6.14 -0.16 32.44
C ILE A 41 7.49 -0.88 32.66
N VAL A 42 7.87 -1.06 33.93
CA VAL A 42 8.29 -2.32 34.59
C VAL A 42 9.24 -2.06 35.77
N ASN A 43 8.81 -2.45 36.97
CA ASN A 43 9.69 -2.63 38.12
C ASN A 43 10.51 -3.93 37.98
N ASP A 44 11.79 -3.82 38.28
CA ASP A 44 12.88 -4.76 38.00
C ASP A 44 12.92 -5.98 38.95
N LYS A 45 11.79 -6.67 39.17
CA LYS A 45 11.76 -7.86 40.04
C LYS A 45 11.58 -9.14 39.24
N THR A 46 12.67 -9.89 39.09
CA THR A 46 12.69 -11.28 38.64
C THR A 46 12.13 -12.18 39.74
N ASP A 47 10.87 -12.58 39.63
CA ASP A 47 10.35 -13.71 40.41
C ASP A 47 10.46 -14.97 39.54
N SER A 48 11.29 -15.90 39.99
CA SER A 48 11.65 -17.13 39.27
C SER A 48 10.64 -18.27 39.48
N SER A 49 9.45 -17.99 40.01
CA SER A 49 8.53 -19.02 40.51
C SER A 49 7.26 -19.27 39.65
N ILE A 50 7.13 -18.64 38.48
CA ILE A 50 5.92 -18.77 37.66
C ILE A 50 6.08 -19.90 36.63
N SER A 51 5.03 -20.72 36.46
CA SER A 51 4.97 -21.86 35.53
C SER A 51 5.53 -21.53 34.13
N GLN A 52 6.08 -22.52 33.43
CA GLN A 52 6.87 -22.32 32.21
C GLN A 52 6.18 -21.45 31.14
N ARG A 53 4.85 -21.50 31.02
CA ARG A 53 4.07 -20.66 30.09
C ARG A 53 3.81 -19.25 30.65
N ALA A 54 3.34 -19.13 31.89
CA ALA A 54 3.07 -17.81 32.48
C ALA A 54 4.38 -17.02 32.76
N GLY A 55 5.49 -17.71 33.00
CA GLY A 55 6.82 -17.11 33.08
C GLY A 55 7.32 -16.58 31.73
N GLN A 56 7.02 -17.27 30.62
CA GLN A 56 7.33 -16.80 29.26
C GLN A 56 6.50 -15.56 28.88
N GLU A 57 5.19 -15.57 29.12
CA GLU A 57 4.32 -14.41 28.86
C GLU A 57 4.74 -13.20 29.71
N LEU A 58 5.07 -13.42 30.99
CA LEU A 58 5.55 -12.36 31.87
C LEU A 58 6.92 -11.83 31.44
N ALA A 59 7.83 -12.70 31.00
CA ALA A 59 9.12 -12.29 30.43
C ALA A 59 8.94 -11.48 29.14
N PHE A 60 7.96 -11.85 28.29
CA PHE A 60 7.60 -11.08 27.11
C PHE A 60 7.07 -9.68 27.47
N ILE A 61 6.09 -9.59 28.39
CA ILE A 61 5.55 -8.29 28.85
C ILE A 61 6.66 -7.40 29.44
N ARG A 62 7.57 -7.97 30.26
CA ARG A 62 8.71 -7.24 30.82
C ARG A 62 9.68 -6.76 29.74
N LYS A 63 9.99 -7.61 28.76
CA LYS A 63 10.86 -7.25 27.63
C LYS A 63 10.25 -6.14 26.78
N VAL A 64 8.95 -6.19 26.53
CA VAL A 64 8.21 -5.12 25.86
C VAL A 64 8.31 -3.82 26.68
N GLY A 65 8.10 -3.86 28.00
CA GLY A 65 8.28 -2.71 28.88
C GLY A 65 9.68 -2.08 28.86
N GLN A 66 10.73 -2.92 28.94
CA GLN A 66 12.12 -2.46 28.83
C GLN A 66 12.44 -1.85 27.45
N GLN A 67 11.86 -2.39 26.38
CA GLN A 67 12.01 -1.81 25.03
C GLN A 67 11.28 -0.47 24.91
N ILE A 68 10.08 -0.40 25.45
CA ILE A 68 9.23 0.81 25.57
C ILE A 68 10.01 1.94 26.24
N GLU A 69 10.66 1.70 27.39
CA GLU A 69 11.45 2.72 28.09
C GLU A 69 12.64 3.20 27.25
N LYS A 70 13.39 2.28 26.62
CA LYS A 70 14.53 2.64 25.77
C LYS A 70 14.13 3.49 24.56
N PHE A 71 12.91 3.32 24.06
CA PHE A 71 12.40 4.07 22.93
C PHE A 71 11.70 5.37 23.33
N ALA A 72 11.24 5.49 24.58
CA ALA A 72 10.53 6.65 25.07
C ALA A 72 11.38 7.92 25.05
N ASP A 73 12.62 7.85 25.52
CA ASP A 73 13.49 9.02 25.64
C ASP A 73 13.82 9.65 24.28
N PRO A 74 14.25 8.91 23.24
CA PRO A 74 14.45 9.48 21.91
C PRO A 74 13.19 10.16 21.36
N VAL A 75 12.00 9.55 21.54
CA VAL A 75 10.73 10.10 21.05
C VAL A 75 10.38 11.40 21.77
N LYS A 76 10.44 11.42 23.11
CA LYS A 76 10.19 12.64 23.92
C LYS A 76 11.17 13.75 23.58
N ASN A 77 12.46 13.42 23.50
CA ASN A 77 13.51 14.37 23.16
C ASN A 77 13.33 14.98 21.77
N ALA A 78 12.90 14.18 20.78
CA ALA A 78 12.57 14.70 19.46
C ALA A 78 11.34 15.61 19.51
N ALA A 79 10.25 15.17 20.13
CA ALA A 79 9.03 15.97 20.25
C ALA A 79 9.29 17.34 20.92
N ALA A 80 10.14 17.40 21.95
CA ALA A 80 10.49 18.64 22.63
C ALA A 80 11.34 19.61 21.81
N LYS A 81 12.04 19.14 20.77
CA LYS A 81 12.98 19.95 19.96
C LYS A 81 12.34 20.70 18.80
N ALA A 82 11.10 20.35 18.43
CA ALA A 82 10.42 20.96 17.31
C ALA A 82 8.97 21.29 17.65
N THR A 83 8.45 22.32 16.99
CA THR A 83 7.05 22.72 17.07
C THR A 83 6.53 22.86 15.65
N ASN A 84 5.36 22.28 15.39
CA ASN A 84 4.67 22.44 14.11
C ASN A 84 4.45 23.92 13.81
N LYS A 85 4.59 24.29 12.54
CA LYS A 85 4.51 25.67 12.05
C LYS A 85 3.27 25.94 11.19
N SER A 86 2.70 24.91 10.57
CA SER A 86 1.53 25.08 9.71
C SER A 86 0.29 25.49 10.52
N THR A 87 -0.41 26.51 10.01
CA THR A 87 -1.73 26.93 10.52
C THR A 87 -2.87 26.17 9.85
N LEU A 88 -2.59 25.24 8.93
CA LEU A 88 -3.59 24.49 8.17
C LEU A 88 -4.10 23.25 8.90
N TYR A 89 -3.46 22.82 9.99
CA TYR A 89 -4.00 21.74 10.80
C TYR A 89 -5.35 22.16 11.38
N PRO A 90 -6.39 21.31 11.25
CA PRO A 90 -7.69 21.61 11.81
C PRO A 90 -7.65 21.59 13.34
N THR A 91 -8.73 22.05 13.98
CA THR A 91 -8.90 21.96 15.43
C THR A 91 -8.67 20.52 15.89
N ALA A 92 -7.91 20.34 16.97
CA ALA A 92 -7.56 19.02 17.47
C ALA A 92 -8.80 18.14 17.68
N LYS A 93 -8.69 16.85 17.37
CA LYS A 93 -9.73 15.82 17.45
C LYS A 93 -10.87 15.94 16.41
N THR A 94 -10.83 16.93 15.52
CA THR A 94 -11.81 17.01 14.41
C THR A 94 -11.39 16.20 13.18
N ASN A 95 -10.09 15.96 13.02
CA ASN A 95 -9.52 15.08 12.01
C ASN A 95 -8.35 14.32 12.65
N LEU A 96 -8.61 13.07 13.07
CA LEU A 96 -7.64 12.26 13.80
C LEU A 96 -6.42 11.91 12.94
N LEU A 97 -6.56 11.85 11.61
CA LEU A 97 -5.41 11.64 10.72
C LEU A 97 -4.49 12.87 10.76
N ALA A 98 -5.05 14.08 10.71
CA ALA A 98 -4.28 15.32 10.78
C ALA A 98 -3.54 15.44 12.11
N ASP A 99 -4.16 15.06 13.23
CA ASP A 99 -3.51 15.04 14.54
C ASP A 99 -2.31 14.07 14.58
N GLN A 100 -2.48 12.86 14.00
CA GLN A 100 -1.39 11.89 13.91
C GLN A 100 -0.24 12.39 13.02
N LEU A 101 -0.56 12.95 11.85
CA LEU A 101 0.43 13.52 10.92
C LEU A 101 1.18 14.71 11.55
N LYS A 102 0.50 15.51 12.37
CA LYS A 102 1.11 16.60 13.15
C LYS A 102 2.20 16.09 14.09
N ILE A 103 1.93 14.98 14.79
CA ILE A 103 2.93 14.31 15.64
C ILE A 103 4.11 13.81 14.79
N VAL A 104 3.84 13.17 13.65
CA VAL A 104 4.91 12.68 12.75
C VAL A 104 5.82 13.83 12.29
N ALA A 105 5.25 14.96 11.83
CA ALA A 105 6.03 16.12 11.41
C ALA A 105 6.91 16.66 12.55
N GLN A 106 6.36 16.72 13.77
CA GLN A 106 7.09 17.16 14.95
C GLN A 106 8.28 16.24 15.28
N LEU A 107 8.09 14.92 15.24
CA LEU A 107 9.14 13.95 15.55
C LEU A 107 10.28 13.97 14.52
N ILE A 108 9.94 14.05 13.23
CA ILE A 108 10.93 14.12 12.15
C ILE A 108 11.73 15.43 12.25
N ALA A 109 11.04 16.56 12.48
CA ALA A 109 11.70 17.86 12.67
C ALA A 109 12.56 17.89 13.94
N GLY A 110 12.14 17.19 14.98
CA GLY A 110 12.87 16.98 16.23
C GLY A 110 14.15 16.14 16.09
N GLY A 111 14.36 15.53 14.92
CA GLY A 111 15.57 14.80 14.58
C GLY A 111 15.49 13.29 14.83
N LEU A 112 14.31 12.74 15.12
CA LEU A 112 14.11 11.29 15.27
C LEU A 112 14.52 10.58 13.97
N LYS A 113 15.31 9.51 14.08
CA LYS A 113 15.85 8.75 12.93
C LYS A 113 15.01 7.53 12.56
N THR A 114 13.83 7.38 13.17
CA THR A 114 12.83 6.40 12.78
C THR A 114 12.53 6.51 11.28
N ARG A 115 12.50 5.37 10.59
CA ARG A 115 12.43 5.32 9.12
C ARG A 115 11.01 5.17 8.59
N ILE A 116 10.12 4.57 9.38
CA ILE A 116 8.76 4.24 8.98
C ILE A 116 7.80 4.79 10.04
N TYR A 117 6.83 5.59 9.61
CA TYR A 117 5.73 6.06 10.43
C TYR A 117 4.43 5.54 9.84
N LEU A 118 3.60 4.93 10.67
CA LEU A 118 2.28 4.45 10.31
C LEU A 118 1.22 5.26 11.03
N VAL A 119 0.28 5.80 10.26
CA VAL A 119 -0.89 6.55 10.74
C VAL A 119 -2.13 5.95 10.12
N ASN A 120 -3.28 6.08 10.78
CA ASN A 120 -4.50 5.40 10.37
C ASN A 120 -5.68 6.37 10.23
N LEU A 121 -6.49 6.14 9.20
CA LEU A 121 -7.82 6.72 9.02
C LEU A 121 -8.81 5.58 8.76
N GLY A 122 -9.66 5.30 9.73
CA GLY A 122 -10.70 4.26 9.63
C GLY A 122 -11.99 4.75 8.97
N GLY A 123 -12.97 3.85 8.86
CA GLY A 123 -14.33 4.18 8.42
C GLY A 123 -14.64 3.88 6.95
N PHE A 124 -13.67 3.37 6.17
CA PHE A 124 -13.85 3.06 4.74
C PHE A 124 -14.62 1.76 4.46
N ASP A 125 -14.92 0.95 5.49
CA ASP A 125 -15.65 -0.31 5.34
C ASP A 125 -17.18 -0.12 5.33
N THR A 126 -17.69 0.50 4.28
CA THR A 126 -19.08 0.95 4.20
C THR A 126 -19.98 -0.02 3.42
N HIS A 127 -20.35 -1.15 4.03
CA HIS A 127 -21.25 -2.15 3.41
C HIS A 127 -22.70 -1.69 3.19
N ALA A 128 -23.12 -0.61 3.83
CA ALA A 128 -24.43 -0.02 3.68
C ALA A 128 -24.31 1.51 3.75
N ARG A 129 -25.26 2.23 3.13
CA ARG A 129 -25.39 3.69 3.23
C ARG A 129 -24.05 4.43 3.04
N GLN A 130 -23.25 3.99 2.07
CA GLN A 130 -21.98 4.61 1.72
C GLN A 130 -22.18 6.04 1.19
N VAL A 131 -23.38 6.29 0.68
CA VAL A 131 -23.95 7.60 0.36
C VAL A 131 -25.18 7.78 1.25
N ASN A 132 -25.22 8.87 2.02
CA ASN A 132 -26.42 9.23 2.81
C ASN A 132 -27.26 10.24 2.00
N GLY A 133 -28.45 9.84 1.53
CA GLY A 133 -29.39 10.74 0.87
C GLY A 133 -29.13 10.95 -0.63
N ASP A 134 -29.65 12.06 -1.16
CA ASP A 134 -29.47 12.48 -2.55
C ASP A 134 -27.98 12.75 -2.83
N ALA A 135 -27.45 12.15 -3.90
CA ALA A 135 -26.07 12.30 -4.37
C ALA A 135 -25.70 13.77 -4.70
N SER A 136 -26.68 14.68 -4.75
CA SER A 136 -26.47 16.12 -4.90
C SER A 136 -26.07 16.85 -3.60
N VAL A 137 -26.17 16.21 -2.42
CA VAL A 137 -25.86 16.84 -1.11
C VAL A 137 -24.49 16.37 -0.61
N GLY A 138 -23.49 17.23 -0.81
CA GLY A 138 -22.06 16.93 -0.81
C GLY A 138 -21.35 16.51 0.50
N ILE A 139 -21.94 15.69 1.38
CA ILE A 139 -21.16 15.00 2.43
C ILE A 139 -21.59 13.54 2.53
N LEU A 140 -20.96 12.71 1.71
CA LEU A 140 -21.05 11.25 1.75
C LEU A 140 -20.16 10.72 2.88
N SER A 141 -20.52 9.63 3.56
CA SER A 141 -19.70 9.07 4.65
C SER A 141 -18.28 8.76 4.15
N HIS A 142 -18.16 8.13 2.99
CA HIS A 142 -16.87 7.89 2.32
C HIS A 142 -16.22 9.19 1.79
N GLY A 143 -17.02 10.14 1.28
CA GLY A 143 -16.51 11.42 0.79
C GLY A 143 -15.90 12.30 1.90
N SER A 144 -16.50 12.27 3.09
CA SER A 144 -15.99 12.92 4.30
C SER A 144 -14.63 12.35 4.71
N LEU A 145 -14.43 11.04 4.58
CA LEU A 145 -13.13 10.40 4.85
C LEU A 145 -12.07 10.82 3.83
N LEU A 146 -12.42 10.89 2.53
CA LEU A 146 -11.51 11.43 1.51
C LEU A 146 -11.18 12.90 1.76
N ASN A 147 -12.13 13.70 2.26
CA ASN A 147 -11.87 15.07 2.68
C ASN A 147 -10.91 15.12 3.89
N GLN A 148 -11.09 14.25 4.89
CA GLN A 148 -10.16 14.15 6.02
C GLN A 148 -8.74 13.77 5.56
N LEU A 149 -8.63 12.83 4.63
CA LEU A 149 -7.36 12.47 3.98
C LEU A 149 -6.72 13.69 3.31
N SER A 150 -7.48 14.39 2.47
CA SER A 150 -7.02 15.59 1.73
C SER A 150 -6.55 16.71 2.67
N VAL A 151 -7.36 17.07 3.66
CA VAL A 151 -7.03 18.11 4.66
C VAL A 151 -5.80 17.72 5.48
N GLY A 152 -5.74 16.47 5.95
CA GLY A 152 -4.62 15.98 6.76
C GLY A 152 -3.29 16.00 6.00
N ILE A 153 -3.28 15.47 4.77
CA ILE A 153 -2.07 15.44 3.92
C ILE A 153 -1.65 16.87 3.51
N THR A 154 -2.61 17.76 3.24
CA THR A 154 -2.32 19.15 2.88
C THR A 154 -1.62 19.89 4.02
N ALA A 155 -2.19 19.83 5.22
CA ALA A 155 -1.59 20.46 6.40
C ALA A 155 -0.22 19.86 6.73
N PHE A 156 -0.07 18.54 6.60
CA PHE A 156 1.20 17.85 6.82
C PHE A 156 2.28 18.30 5.85
N GLN A 157 2.01 18.32 4.53
CA GLN A 157 3.00 18.74 3.54
C GLN A 157 3.39 20.22 3.69
N ASP A 158 2.43 21.10 4.00
CA ASP A 158 2.72 22.50 4.31
C ASP A 158 3.64 22.62 5.54
N ASP A 159 3.38 21.85 6.59
CA ASP A 159 4.19 21.86 7.80
C ASP A 159 5.61 21.34 7.55
N LEU A 160 5.75 20.23 6.83
CA LEU A 160 7.07 19.70 6.43
C LEU A 160 7.89 20.72 5.64
N LYS A 161 7.24 21.50 4.77
CA LYS A 161 7.86 22.58 4.01
C LYS A 161 8.32 23.71 4.94
N LEU A 162 7.46 24.18 5.84
CA LEU A 162 7.78 25.24 6.81
C LEU A 162 8.87 24.81 7.82
N LEU A 163 8.92 23.53 8.14
CA LEU A 163 9.93 22.91 8.99
C LEU A 163 11.25 22.64 8.23
N GLY A 164 11.28 22.76 6.90
CA GLY A 164 12.47 22.55 6.08
C GLY A 164 12.89 21.07 5.95
N ILE A 165 11.95 20.14 6.10
CA ILE A 165 12.22 18.69 6.12
C ILE A 165 11.47 17.90 5.03
N GLN A 166 10.70 18.57 4.17
CA GLN A 166 9.88 17.94 3.12
C GLN A 166 10.65 16.96 2.21
N ASP A 167 11.91 17.25 1.87
CA ASP A 167 12.70 16.41 0.95
C ASP A 167 13.14 15.07 1.56
N ARG A 168 12.96 14.92 2.88
CA ARG A 168 13.28 13.69 3.62
C ARG A 168 12.05 12.84 3.89
N VAL A 169 10.88 13.24 3.39
CA VAL A 169 9.60 12.56 3.68
C VAL A 169 8.87 12.23 2.38
N MET A 170 8.48 10.97 2.26
CA MET A 170 7.52 10.47 1.29
C MET A 170 6.40 9.77 2.06
N GLY A 171 5.17 9.97 1.63
CA GLY A 171 4.01 9.27 2.15
C GLY A 171 3.35 8.42 1.08
N MET A 172 2.73 7.32 1.49
CA MET A 172 1.83 6.53 0.65
C MET A 172 0.61 6.09 1.44
N THR A 173 -0.54 5.97 0.77
CA THR A 173 -1.72 5.32 1.32
C THR A 173 -1.76 3.86 0.90
N PHE A 174 -2.22 2.98 1.79
CA PHE A 174 -2.59 1.62 1.43
C PHE A 174 -3.86 1.19 2.18
N SER A 175 -4.51 0.15 1.67
CA SER A 175 -5.70 -0.47 2.24
C SER A 175 -5.63 -1.98 1.97
N GLU A 176 -6.24 -2.78 2.84
CA GLU A 176 -6.33 -4.24 2.66
C GLU A 176 -7.31 -4.64 1.54
N PHE A 177 -8.27 -3.76 1.25
CA PHE A 177 -9.27 -3.94 0.20
C PHE A 177 -9.61 -2.61 -0.48
N GLY A 178 -10.06 -2.71 -1.72
CA GLY A 178 -10.76 -1.64 -2.42
C GLY A 178 -12.27 -1.75 -2.25
N ARG A 179 -13.02 -1.03 -3.11
CA ARG A 179 -14.48 -1.02 -3.12
C ARG A 179 -14.98 -1.48 -4.48
N ARG A 180 -16.06 -2.27 -4.51
CA ARG A 180 -16.66 -2.75 -5.78
C ARG A 180 -17.30 -1.62 -6.59
N ILE A 181 -17.50 -1.88 -7.89
CA ILE A 181 -17.96 -0.89 -8.88
C ILE A 181 -19.40 -0.41 -8.58
N LYS A 182 -20.31 -1.35 -8.32
CA LYS A 182 -21.74 -1.07 -8.13
C LYS A 182 -22.14 -1.27 -6.68
N SER A 183 -23.07 -0.44 -6.21
CA SER A 183 -23.65 -0.60 -4.88
C SER A 183 -24.44 -1.91 -4.75
N ASN A 184 -24.39 -2.49 -3.56
CA ASN A 184 -25.29 -3.56 -3.14
C ASN A 184 -26.68 -2.99 -2.76
N ASP A 185 -27.62 -3.87 -2.45
CA ASP A 185 -29.00 -3.51 -2.12
C ASP A 185 -29.13 -2.69 -0.81
N SER A 186 -28.08 -2.63 -0.01
CA SER A 186 -28.01 -1.83 1.22
C SER A 186 -27.49 -0.39 0.98
N GLY A 187 -27.25 -0.01 -0.28
CA GLY A 187 -26.73 1.32 -0.63
C GLY A 187 -25.27 1.54 -0.21
N GLY A 188 -24.54 0.46 0.05
CA GLY A 188 -23.07 0.46 0.21
C GLY A 188 -22.41 -0.28 -0.94
N THR A 189 -21.10 -0.50 -0.86
CA THR A 189 -20.41 -1.45 -1.76
C THR A 189 -19.81 -2.59 -0.94
N ASP A 190 -19.41 -3.67 -1.59
CA ASP A 190 -18.64 -4.71 -0.92
C ASP A 190 -17.13 -4.52 -1.17
N HIS A 191 -16.32 -5.39 -0.57
CA HIS A 191 -14.87 -5.37 -0.72
C HIS A 191 -14.48 -5.67 -2.18
N GLY A 192 -13.60 -4.83 -2.71
CA GLY A 192 -13.07 -4.94 -4.07
C GLY A 192 -11.59 -5.33 -4.09
N ALA A 193 -11.15 -5.91 -5.19
CA ALA A 193 -9.79 -6.42 -5.38
C ALA A 193 -8.76 -5.35 -5.78
N ALA A 194 -9.18 -4.12 -6.10
CA ALA A 194 -8.29 -3.04 -6.52
C ALA A 194 -8.69 -1.70 -5.90
N ALA A 195 -7.70 -0.86 -5.59
CA ALA A 195 -7.86 0.48 -5.05
C ALA A 195 -6.77 1.42 -5.59
N PRO A 196 -7.04 2.73 -5.70
CA PRO A 196 -5.98 3.70 -5.96
C PRO A 196 -5.06 3.81 -4.74
N MET A 197 -3.75 3.93 -4.99
CA MET A 197 -2.77 4.31 -3.98
C MET A 197 -2.30 5.73 -4.25
N PHE A 198 -2.41 6.62 -3.27
CA PHE A 198 -1.82 7.95 -3.33
C PHE A 198 -0.40 7.90 -2.80
N VAL A 199 0.56 8.40 -3.57
CA VAL A 199 1.94 8.62 -3.13
C VAL A 199 2.23 10.11 -3.23
N PHE A 200 2.83 10.70 -2.20
CA PHE A 200 3.03 12.15 -2.10
C PHE A 200 4.37 12.51 -1.43
N GLY A 201 4.88 13.69 -1.76
CA GLY A 201 6.19 14.19 -1.33
C GLY A 201 6.94 14.87 -2.48
N THR A 202 7.96 15.67 -2.16
CA THR A 202 8.68 16.48 -3.17
C THR A 202 9.46 15.64 -4.18
N ASN A 203 9.91 14.45 -3.77
CA ASN A 203 10.65 13.50 -4.60
C ASN A 203 9.76 12.49 -5.34
N VAL A 204 8.43 12.56 -5.19
CA VAL A 204 7.50 11.70 -5.93
C VAL A 204 7.35 12.21 -7.36
N GLN A 205 7.36 11.28 -8.33
CA GLN A 205 7.05 11.57 -9.73
C GLN A 205 5.57 12.00 -9.83
N PRO A 206 5.26 13.23 -10.28
CA PRO A 206 3.89 13.69 -10.33
C PRO A 206 3.12 13.02 -11.48
N GLY A 207 1.85 12.70 -11.25
CA GLY A 207 0.95 12.19 -12.28
C GLY A 207 0.10 11.01 -11.80
N ILE A 208 -0.61 10.39 -12.75
CA ILE A 208 -1.33 9.14 -12.53
C ILE A 208 -0.52 8.03 -13.21
N LEU A 209 -0.08 7.06 -12.42
CA LEU A 209 0.52 5.83 -12.95
C LEU A 209 -0.58 4.81 -13.25
N GLY A 210 -0.66 4.40 -14.52
CA GLY A 210 -1.70 3.50 -15.00
C GLY A 210 -2.70 4.19 -15.91
N SER A 211 -3.83 3.53 -16.11
CA SER A 211 -4.90 3.91 -17.02
C SER A 211 -6.22 3.91 -16.26
N ASN A 212 -7.14 4.77 -16.67
CA ASN A 212 -8.47 4.77 -16.08
C ASN A 212 -9.15 3.41 -16.31
N PRO A 213 -9.77 2.81 -15.29
CA PRO A 213 -10.45 1.53 -15.46
C PRO A 213 -11.65 1.70 -16.40
N ILE A 214 -11.84 0.71 -17.28
CA ILE A 214 -13.03 0.65 -18.14
C ILE A 214 -14.14 -0.04 -17.36
N ILE A 215 -15.19 0.70 -17.05
CA ILE A 215 -16.38 0.16 -16.37
C ILE A 215 -17.28 -0.52 -17.42
N PRO A 216 -17.71 -1.79 -17.21
CA PRO A 216 -18.62 -2.45 -18.12
C PRO A 216 -19.97 -1.72 -18.17
N ALA A 217 -20.65 -1.72 -19.31
CA ALA A 217 -21.91 -1.01 -19.50
C ALA A 217 -23.05 -1.49 -18.57
N LYS A 218 -22.96 -2.73 -18.07
CA LYS A 218 -23.93 -3.35 -17.16
C LYS A 218 -23.21 -4.01 -15.98
N PRO A 219 -22.66 -3.22 -15.04
CA PRO A 219 -21.94 -3.79 -13.91
C PRO A 219 -22.93 -4.47 -12.94
N THR A 220 -22.46 -5.53 -12.30
CA THR A 220 -23.11 -6.20 -11.18
C THR A 220 -22.47 -5.78 -9.86
N SER A 221 -23.12 -6.09 -8.72
CA SER A 221 -22.54 -5.86 -7.40
C SER A 221 -21.32 -6.73 -7.11
N GLU A 222 -21.05 -7.76 -7.95
CA GLU A 222 -19.89 -8.66 -7.82
C GLU A 222 -18.69 -8.23 -8.67
N ASP A 223 -18.87 -7.25 -9.56
CA ASP A 223 -17.83 -6.87 -10.50
C ASP A 223 -16.69 -6.10 -9.83
N ASN A 224 -15.47 -6.56 -10.12
CA ASN A 224 -14.22 -5.95 -9.68
C ASN A 224 -13.57 -5.12 -10.76
N ILE A 225 -12.85 -4.08 -10.34
CA ILE A 225 -11.91 -3.39 -11.21
C ILE A 225 -10.70 -4.31 -11.44
N PRO A 226 -10.28 -4.56 -12.70
CA PRO A 226 -9.05 -5.30 -12.98
C PRO A 226 -7.84 -4.62 -12.33
N MET A 227 -7.02 -5.39 -11.62
CA MET A 227 -5.79 -4.89 -11.00
C MET A 227 -4.76 -4.54 -12.07
N GLN A 228 -4.49 -3.25 -12.29
CA GLN A 228 -3.49 -2.86 -13.29
C GLN A 228 -2.05 -3.03 -12.80
N TYR A 229 -1.75 -2.87 -11.52
CA TYR A 229 -0.43 -3.12 -10.94
C TYR A 229 -0.60 -3.92 -9.66
N ASP A 230 0.29 -4.87 -9.45
CA ASP A 230 0.40 -5.54 -8.16
C ASP A 230 0.89 -4.52 -7.12
N PHE A 231 0.18 -4.38 -6.00
CA PHE A 231 0.58 -3.42 -4.96
C PHE A 231 2.02 -3.65 -4.50
N ARG A 232 2.51 -4.90 -4.53
CA ARG A 232 3.89 -5.24 -4.15
C ARG A 232 4.92 -4.63 -5.09
N SER A 233 4.56 -4.32 -6.34
CA SER A 233 5.42 -3.54 -7.24
C SER A 233 5.63 -2.11 -6.71
N VAL A 234 4.61 -1.50 -6.08
CA VAL A 234 4.74 -0.19 -5.42
C VAL A 234 5.71 -0.29 -4.23
N TYR A 235 5.53 -1.29 -3.36
CA TYR A 235 6.43 -1.53 -2.23
C TYR A 235 7.87 -1.82 -2.69
N ALA A 236 8.05 -2.66 -3.71
CA ALA A 236 9.36 -2.99 -4.24
C ALA A 236 10.09 -1.76 -4.78
N SER A 237 9.37 -0.90 -5.50
CA SER A 237 9.91 0.35 -6.04
C SER A 237 10.31 1.31 -4.93
N ILE A 238 9.48 1.50 -3.90
CA ILE A 238 9.82 2.36 -2.75
C ILE A 238 11.00 1.79 -1.97
N LEU A 239 11.04 0.48 -1.72
CA LEU A 239 12.16 -0.16 -1.03
C LEU A 239 13.46 -0.01 -1.82
N LYS A 240 13.44 -0.18 -3.15
CA LYS A 240 14.61 -0.01 -4.00
C LYS A 240 15.05 1.45 -4.06
N ASP A 241 14.14 2.35 -4.41
CA ASP A 241 14.50 3.70 -4.86
C ASP A 241 14.54 4.71 -3.70
N TRP A 242 13.70 4.55 -2.67
CA TRP A 242 13.71 5.42 -1.48
C TRP A 242 14.67 4.89 -0.42
N PHE A 243 14.58 3.59 -0.12
CA PHE A 243 15.38 2.98 0.93
C PHE A 243 16.72 2.41 0.45
N CYS A 244 17.01 2.48 -0.86
CA CYS A 244 18.24 1.94 -1.45
C CYS A 244 18.44 0.44 -1.13
N ALA A 245 17.36 -0.32 -1.01
CA ALA A 245 17.44 -1.75 -0.71
C ALA A 245 18.09 -2.50 -1.86
N SER A 246 19.05 -3.38 -1.54
CA SER A 246 19.67 -4.25 -2.54
C SER A 246 18.66 -5.26 -3.10
N GLU A 247 18.89 -5.74 -4.32
CA GLU A 247 18.04 -6.75 -4.96
C GLU A 247 17.94 -8.03 -4.12
N THR A 248 19.03 -8.43 -3.46
CA THR A 248 19.02 -9.56 -2.51
C THR A 248 18.05 -9.34 -1.35
N SER A 249 18.05 -8.13 -0.78
CA SER A 249 17.14 -7.78 0.32
C SER A 249 15.68 -7.73 -0.15
N LEU A 250 15.43 -7.17 -1.34
CA LEU A 250 14.10 -7.14 -1.95
C LEU A 250 13.57 -8.56 -2.19
N LYS A 251 14.36 -9.44 -2.81
CA LYS A 251 13.97 -10.82 -3.07
C LYS A 251 13.72 -11.62 -1.80
N LYS A 252 14.50 -11.38 -0.75
CA LYS A 252 14.29 -12.01 0.55
C LYS A 252 13.00 -11.52 1.23
N ALA A 253 12.69 -10.23 1.11
CA ALA A 253 11.51 -9.64 1.74
C ALA A 253 10.21 -9.93 0.98
N LEU A 254 10.26 -9.94 -0.36
CA LEU A 254 9.09 -10.04 -1.23
C LEU A 254 8.91 -11.43 -1.86
N PHE A 255 9.84 -12.35 -1.62
CA PHE A 255 9.85 -13.76 -2.04
C PHE A 255 9.91 -14.00 -3.56
N LYS A 256 9.68 -12.98 -4.38
CA LYS A 256 9.82 -12.99 -5.84
C LYS A 256 10.16 -11.59 -6.36
N ASP A 257 10.54 -11.54 -7.63
CA ASP A 257 10.83 -10.29 -8.32
C ASP A 257 9.52 -9.61 -8.74
N PHE A 258 9.49 -8.28 -8.64
CA PHE A 258 8.36 -7.44 -9.02
C PHE A 258 8.79 -6.39 -10.03
N GLN A 259 7.82 -5.89 -10.79
CA GLN A 259 8.03 -4.76 -11.71
C GLN A 259 8.41 -3.51 -10.91
N MET A 260 9.46 -2.81 -11.35
CA MET A 260 9.77 -1.48 -10.80
C MET A 260 8.90 -0.44 -11.49
N LEU A 261 8.37 0.50 -10.72
CA LEU A 261 7.45 1.54 -11.17
C LEU A 261 8.09 2.92 -11.01
N PRO A 262 7.87 3.87 -11.95
CA PRO A 262 8.42 5.23 -11.91
C PRO A 262 7.76 6.10 -10.83
N ILE A 263 7.93 5.77 -9.55
CA ILE A 263 7.28 6.49 -8.43
C ILE A 263 8.15 7.63 -7.91
N ILE A 264 9.47 7.52 -7.99
CA ILE A 264 10.42 8.47 -7.39
C ILE A 264 11.25 9.15 -8.49
N LYS A 265 11.44 10.47 -8.37
CA LYS A 265 12.27 11.26 -9.30
C LYS A 265 13.72 10.79 -9.24
N GLY A 266 14.36 10.63 -10.41
CA GLY A 266 15.82 10.67 -10.52
C GLY A 266 16.57 9.42 -10.07
N THR A 267 16.00 8.22 -10.16
CA THR A 267 16.84 7.02 -10.21
C THR A 267 17.68 7.07 -11.49
N THR A 268 18.99 7.28 -11.30
CA THR A 268 20.01 7.42 -12.35
C THR A 268 20.31 6.08 -13.03
N GLY A 269 19.31 5.50 -13.68
CA GLY A 269 19.43 4.44 -14.67
C GLY A 269 18.69 4.89 -15.91
N VAL A 270 19.44 5.38 -16.89
CA VAL A 270 18.93 5.86 -18.17
C VAL A 270 18.21 4.71 -18.88
N ASP A 271 16.89 4.82 -19.01
CA ASP A 271 16.20 4.87 -20.28
C ASP A 271 14.80 5.42 -20.00
N GLU A 272 14.25 6.19 -20.94
CA GLU A 272 12.88 6.67 -20.86
C GLU A 272 11.97 5.52 -20.43
N LEU A 273 11.31 5.65 -19.28
CA LEU A 273 10.22 4.78 -18.84
C LEU A 273 8.97 5.04 -19.71
N GLY A 274 9.19 5.22 -21.01
CA GLY A 274 8.17 5.29 -22.02
C GLY A 274 7.48 3.93 -22.07
N ASN A 275 6.15 3.96 -22.13
CA ASN A 275 5.38 2.80 -22.52
C ASN A 275 6.01 2.21 -23.80
N PRO A 276 6.48 0.94 -23.79
CA PRO A 276 7.11 0.34 -24.96
C PRO A 276 6.14 0.47 -26.12
N THR A 277 6.58 1.18 -27.15
CA THR A 277 5.71 1.57 -28.25
C THR A 277 5.26 0.32 -29.00
N GLY A 278 3.96 0.19 -29.22
CA GLY A 278 3.40 -0.98 -29.89
C GLY A 278 3.26 -2.23 -29.02
N VAL A 279 3.33 -2.12 -27.69
CA VAL A 279 2.90 -3.21 -26.79
C VAL A 279 1.42 -3.05 -26.44
N ALA A 280 0.63 -4.12 -26.59
CA ALA A 280 -0.81 -4.10 -26.26
C ALA A 280 -1.37 -5.50 -26.02
N LEU A 281 -2.25 -5.65 -25.05
CA LEU A 281 -3.05 -6.86 -24.87
C LEU A 281 -4.33 -6.71 -25.69
N LEU A 282 -4.46 -7.39 -26.82
CA LEU A 282 -5.60 -7.21 -27.73
C LEU A 282 -6.88 -7.86 -27.18
N GLY A 283 -6.73 -8.92 -26.37
CA GLY A 283 -7.82 -9.63 -25.69
C GLY A 283 -7.84 -11.10 -26.08
N ASN A 284 -8.86 -11.81 -25.61
CA ASN A 284 -9.03 -13.23 -25.89
C ASN A 284 -10.28 -13.51 -26.72
N SER A 285 -10.22 -14.54 -27.57
CA SER A 285 -11.36 -15.00 -28.36
C SER A 285 -11.38 -16.53 -28.40
N PRO A 286 -12.52 -17.18 -28.09
CA PRO A 286 -13.78 -16.58 -27.63
C PRO A 286 -13.71 -16.01 -26.19
N ASN A 287 -14.57 -15.05 -25.87
CA ASN A 287 -14.83 -14.54 -24.51
C ASN A 287 -16.31 -14.15 -24.41
N PRO A 288 -17.17 -14.86 -23.65
CA PRO A 288 -16.84 -15.95 -22.71
C PRO A 288 -16.39 -17.25 -23.39
N PHE A 289 -15.78 -18.17 -22.64
CA PHE A 289 -15.29 -19.47 -23.15
C PHE A 289 -15.40 -20.59 -22.10
N GLY A 290 -15.45 -21.85 -22.54
CA GLY A 290 -15.60 -23.01 -21.63
C GLY A 290 -14.33 -23.85 -21.45
N GLY A 291 -13.67 -24.24 -22.55
CA GLY A 291 -12.48 -25.09 -22.52
C GLY A 291 -11.18 -24.29 -22.70
N SER A 292 -11.03 -23.63 -23.84
CA SER A 292 -9.85 -22.84 -24.16
C SER A 292 -10.19 -21.55 -24.88
N THR A 293 -9.25 -20.61 -24.88
CA THR A 293 -9.35 -19.33 -25.59
C THR A 293 -7.99 -18.94 -26.16
N THR A 294 -7.98 -18.21 -27.27
CA THR A 294 -6.75 -17.67 -27.85
C THR A 294 -6.57 -16.22 -27.41
N ILE A 295 -5.46 -15.94 -26.73
CA ILE A 295 -5.07 -14.61 -26.29
C ILE A 295 -4.20 -13.98 -27.36
N ARG A 296 -4.60 -12.82 -27.86
CA ARG A 296 -3.86 -12.04 -28.86
C ARG A 296 -3.21 -10.83 -28.21
N PHE A 297 -1.96 -10.55 -28.57
CA PHE A 297 -1.20 -9.44 -28.01
C PHE A 297 -0.13 -8.95 -28.99
N ARG A 298 0.37 -7.73 -28.77
CA ARG A 298 1.46 -7.14 -29.55
C ARG A 298 2.71 -7.01 -28.68
N SER A 299 3.84 -7.47 -29.19
CA SER A 299 5.17 -7.32 -28.59
C SER A 299 5.89 -6.11 -29.21
N GLY A 300 6.65 -5.41 -28.38
CA GLY A 300 7.54 -4.30 -28.78
C GLY A 300 8.96 -4.75 -29.12
N GLY A 301 9.25 -6.05 -29.13
CA GLY A 301 10.60 -6.57 -29.40
C GLY A 301 11.45 -6.84 -28.14
N SER A 302 10.85 -6.81 -26.95
CA SER A 302 11.53 -7.00 -25.67
C SER A 302 11.01 -8.22 -24.90
N HIS A 303 11.57 -8.45 -23.71
CA HIS A 303 11.05 -9.43 -22.76
C HIS A 303 9.61 -9.08 -22.34
N LEU A 304 8.72 -10.07 -22.40
CA LEU A 304 7.30 -9.91 -22.09
C LEU A 304 6.76 -11.13 -21.34
N GLN A 305 5.85 -10.87 -20.40
CA GLN A 305 5.08 -11.89 -19.68
C GLN A 305 3.58 -11.82 -20.02
N ILE A 306 2.97 -12.98 -20.25
CA ILE A 306 1.51 -13.19 -20.24
C ILE A 306 1.17 -14.13 -19.10
N LYS A 307 0.36 -13.65 -18.14
CA LYS A 307 -0.08 -14.42 -16.96
C LYS A 307 -1.58 -14.36 -16.76
N ILE A 308 -2.14 -15.42 -16.18
CA ILE A 308 -3.55 -15.51 -15.82
C ILE A 308 -3.70 -15.43 -14.31
N PHE A 309 -4.70 -14.68 -13.85
CA PHE A 309 -5.04 -14.48 -12.45
C PHE A 309 -6.52 -14.80 -12.20
N ASP A 310 -6.85 -15.26 -11.00
CA ASP A 310 -8.24 -15.35 -10.54
C ASP A 310 -8.77 -14.01 -10.02
N ASN A 311 -10.01 -13.99 -9.53
CA ASN A 311 -10.65 -12.81 -8.97
C ASN A 311 -10.06 -12.30 -7.65
N THR A 312 -9.18 -13.06 -7.02
CA THR A 312 -8.43 -12.65 -5.82
C THR A 312 -7.03 -12.14 -6.15
N GLY A 313 -6.64 -12.16 -7.43
CA GLY A 313 -5.31 -11.74 -7.88
C GLY A 313 -4.25 -12.83 -7.68
N ARG A 314 -4.63 -14.09 -7.47
CA ARG A 314 -3.70 -15.21 -7.40
C ARG A 314 -3.18 -15.57 -8.79
N ASP A 315 -1.87 -15.72 -8.94
CA ASP A 315 -1.23 -16.25 -10.15
C ASP A 315 -1.73 -17.68 -10.42
N ILE A 316 -2.47 -17.88 -11.53
CA ILE A 316 -3.01 -19.18 -11.97
C ILE A 316 -2.10 -19.86 -13.00
N ALA A 317 -1.63 -19.09 -13.99
CA ALA A 317 -0.79 -19.63 -15.05
C ALA A 317 0.18 -18.57 -15.61
N THR A 318 1.33 -19.01 -16.09
CA THR A 318 2.24 -18.21 -16.91
C THR A 318 2.28 -18.81 -18.30
N LEU A 319 1.77 -18.08 -19.29
CA LEU A 319 1.62 -18.54 -20.67
C LEU A 319 2.81 -18.12 -21.54
N VAL A 320 3.39 -16.94 -21.24
CA VAL A 320 4.56 -16.40 -21.91
C VAL A 320 5.46 -15.78 -20.85
N ASP A 321 6.76 -16.03 -20.91
CA ASP A 321 7.79 -15.42 -20.07
C ASP A 321 9.14 -15.43 -20.83
N ARG A 322 9.23 -14.60 -21.88
CA ARG A 322 10.39 -14.59 -22.79
C ARG A 322 10.42 -13.33 -23.65
N SER A 323 11.56 -13.08 -24.29
CA SER A 323 11.65 -12.07 -25.36
C SER A 323 10.97 -12.56 -26.63
N LEU A 324 10.19 -11.68 -27.24
CA LEU A 324 9.50 -11.93 -28.51
C LEU A 324 9.80 -10.84 -29.52
N PRO A 325 9.99 -11.15 -30.81
CA PRO A 325 10.13 -10.15 -31.86
C PRO A 325 8.97 -9.15 -31.86
N GLN A 326 9.22 -7.93 -32.35
CA GLN A 326 8.16 -6.94 -32.52
C GLN A 326 7.08 -7.48 -33.47
N GLY A 327 5.81 -7.30 -33.13
CA GLY A 327 4.68 -7.77 -33.93
C GLY A 327 3.54 -8.35 -33.11
N GLU A 328 2.52 -8.87 -33.79
CA GLU A 328 1.38 -9.56 -33.14
C GLU A 328 1.70 -11.03 -32.91
N HIS A 329 1.27 -11.53 -31.76
CA HIS A 329 1.50 -12.89 -31.29
C HIS A 329 0.22 -13.43 -30.67
N GLU A 330 0.12 -14.76 -30.64
CA GLU A 330 -1.01 -15.46 -30.02
C GLU A 330 -0.51 -16.55 -29.08
N VAL A 331 -1.27 -16.79 -28.02
CA VAL A 331 -1.06 -17.93 -27.12
C VAL A 331 -2.40 -18.51 -26.71
N THR A 332 -2.51 -19.84 -26.73
CA THR A 332 -3.72 -20.54 -26.29
C THR A 332 -3.67 -20.74 -24.78
N PHE A 333 -4.77 -20.44 -24.12
CA PHE A 333 -4.99 -20.75 -22.71
C PHE A 333 -6.01 -21.88 -22.58
N ASP A 334 -5.59 -22.98 -21.95
CA ASP A 334 -6.47 -24.09 -21.56
C ASP A 334 -6.96 -23.87 -20.12
N ALA A 335 -8.27 -23.77 -19.97
CA ALA A 335 -8.96 -23.55 -18.71
C ALA A 335 -9.85 -24.74 -18.29
N SER A 336 -9.67 -25.92 -18.91
CA SER A 336 -10.45 -27.12 -18.65
C SER A 336 -10.43 -27.60 -17.20
N SER A 337 -9.45 -27.20 -16.41
CA SER A 337 -9.36 -27.49 -14.96
C SER A 337 -9.94 -26.40 -14.05
N LEU A 338 -10.40 -25.27 -14.61
CA LEU A 338 -10.82 -24.08 -13.86
C LEU A 338 -12.33 -23.92 -13.80
N THR A 339 -12.86 -23.51 -12.64
CA THR A 339 -14.30 -23.30 -12.45
C THR A 339 -14.80 -22.07 -13.20
N SER A 340 -16.10 -22.04 -13.52
CA SER A 340 -16.77 -20.85 -14.06
C SER A 340 -16.53 -19.64 -13.17
N GLY A 341 -16.29 -18.48 -13.79
CA GLY A 341 -16.02 -17.25 -13.06
C GLY A 341 -15.19 -16.24 -13.84
N ASN A 342 -14.93 -15.11 -13.20
CA ASN A 342 -14.08 -14.04 -13.72
C ASN A 342 -12.60 -14.36 -13.47
N TYR A 343 -11.80 -14.25 -14.53
CA TYR A 343 -10.35 -14.35 -14.53
C TYR A 343 -9.76 -13.13 -15.24
N TYR A 344 -8.46 -12.94 -15.11
CA TYR A 344 -7.78 -11.78 -15.68
C TYR A 344 -6.51 -12.21 -16.40
N CYS A 345 -6.38 -11.82 -17.66
CA CYS A 345 -5.15 -11.95 -18.43
C CYS A 345 -4.33 -10.67 -18.27
N ARG A 346 -3.06 -10.81 -17.89
CA ARG A 346 -2.12 -9.71 -17.71
C ARG A 346 -1.00 -9.81 -18.73
N LEU A 347 -0.70 -8.70 -19.38
CA LEU A 347 0.50 -8.49 -20.16
C LEU A 347 1.42 -7.55 -19.40
N GLN A 348 2.70 -7.93 -19.26
CA GLN A 348 3.72 -7.08 -18.66
C GLN A 348 4.95 -7.00 -19.59
N SER A 349 5.44 -5.79 -19.86
CA SER A 349 6.67 -5.53 -20.63
C SER A 349 7.40 -4.33 -20.06
N GLY A 350 8.55 -4.54 -19.43
CA GLY A 350 9.24 -3.47 -18.69
C GLY A 350 8.32 -2.91 -17.60
N VAL A 351 8.06 -1.60 -17.63
CA VAL A 351 7.14 -0.90 -16.70
C VAL A 351 5.70 -0.82 -17.18
N PHE A 352 5.43 -1.20 -18.44
CA PHE A 352 4.08 -1.23 -18.97
C PHE A 352 3.37 -2.51 -18.52
N GLN A 353 2.13 -2.33 -18.08
CA GLN A 353 1.24 -3.42 -17.74
C GLN A 353 -0.18 -3.12 -18.21
N GLU A 354 -0.79 -4.11 -18.83
CA GLU A 354 -2.19 -4.11 -19.24
C GLU A 354 -2.87 -5.38 -18.74
N MET A 355 -4.13 -5.26 -18.31
CA MET A 355 -4.91 -6.40 -17.84
C MET A 355 -6.29 -6.38 -18.49
N LYS A 356 -6.77 -7.54 -18.95
CA LYS A 356 -8.10 -7.71 -19.53
C LYS A 356 -8.88 -8.82 -18.82
N PRO A 357 -10.18 -8.61 -18.52
CA PRO A 357 -11.02 -9.63 -17.93
C PRO A 357 -11.33 -10.73 -18.94
N MET A 358 -11.49 -11.95 -18.44
CA MET A 358 -11.91 -13.13 -19.16
C MET A 358 -13.01 -13.82 -18.37
N LEU A 359 -14.07 -14.27 -19.05
CA LEU A 359 -15.16 -15.00 -18.40
C LEU A 359 -15.12 -16.47 -18.82
N ILE A 360 -14.96 -17.36 -17.83
CA ILE A 360 -15.11 -18.80 -18.02
C ILE A 360 -16.56 -19.19 -17.73
N VAL A 361 -17.20 -19.87 -18.68
CA VAL A 361 -18.57 -20.39 -18.57
C VAL A 361 -18.55 -21.87 -18.96
N ARG A 362 -19.01 -22.72 -18.05
CA ARG A 362 -19.19 -24.15 -18.27
C ARG A 362 -20.64 -24.52 -18.49
#